data_AF-A0A412BBY3-F1
#
_entry.id   AF-A0A412BBY3-F1
#
_cell.length_a   1.000
_cell.length_b   1.000
_cell.length_c   1.000
_cell.angle_alpha   90.00
_cell.angle_beta   90.00
_cell.angle_gamma   90.00
#
_symmetry.space_group_name_H-M   'P 1'
#
loop_
_entity.id
_entity.type
_entity.pdbx_description
1 polymer ?
#
loop_
_entity_poly.entity_id
_entity_poly.type
_entity_poly.pdbx_seq_one_letter_code
_entity_poly.pdbx_strand_id
1 'polypeptide(L)'
;MKRVLFSMVLLLAASFTFAQEKNVKEAKSIANGVNPDFAKAEELINQALTNPETKDNAETWDVAGLIQRKRSEKEMENAYLRKPYDTLQVYNSALNMCKFYFKCDELAQIPNEKGKIKNKYRKSNSATILAERGNLINGGIQFFNLASQKEGDAAKEGNKKALDFFATYIDIAINPMFEKENLLQTDTVLPQIAYYASLAAAKMEDYPSILKYAPYAQDDKEVGKYAMEFISTALKAEGDTVKWIASLKEGIQKYPEHSFFFGHLIDYYSNNNKYDEAMQFADDMLAKDPNNTFYLYVKGYLYHNMKDYDKAIEFYKKTIEVDPNYAEAYSNLGLIYCLQAQDFSEKATTDINDPKYKEDQATLKTFYEKAKPYYEKARELKPDQKDLWLNGLYRVYYNLQMGPEFEEIEKLM
;
A
#
# COMPACT_ATOMS: atom_id res chain seq x y z
N MET A 1 -16.91 58.98 -34.15
CA MET A 1 -17.41 57.72 -33.54
C MET A 1 -16.31 56.72 -33.19
N LYS A 2 -15.27 56.49 -34.01
CA LYS A 2 -14.20 55.51 -33.69
C LYS A 2 -13.35 55.81 -32.43
N ARG A 3 -13.13 57.08 -32.06
CA ARG A 3 -12.40 57.44 -30.81
C ARG A 3 -13.23 57.28 -29.54
N VAL A 4 -14.56 57.29 -29.61
CA VAL A 4 -15.44 57.11 -28.43
C VAL A 4 -15.61 55.62 -28.10
N LEU A 5 -15.64 54.76 -29.13
CA LEU A 5 -15.68 53.30 -28.96
C LEU A 5 -14.40 52.74 -28.31
N PHE A 6 -13.21 53.26 -28.65
CA PHE A 6 -11.96 52.82 -28.02
C PHE A 6 -11.88 53.21 -26.54
N SER A 7 -12.39 54.39 -26.17
CA SER A 7 -12.44 54.84 -24.77
C SER A 7 -13.48 54.07 -23.94
N MET A 8 -14.63 53.70 -24.53
CA MET A 8 -15.63 52.87 -23.85
C MET A 8 -15.16 51.43 -23.62
N VAL A 9 -14.40 50.84 -24.55
CA VAL A 9 -13.81 49.50 -24.37
C VAL A 9 -12.70 49.50 -23.30
N LEU A 10 -11.91 50.56 -23.20
CA LEU A 10 -10.93 50.76 -22.12
C LEU A 10 -11.59 51.05 -20.76
N LEU A 11 -12.68 51.82 -20.73
CA LEU A 11 -13.47 52.04 -19.50
C LEU A 11 -14.23 50.79 -19.06
N LEU A 12 -14.74 49.97 -19.99
CA LEU A 12 -15.33 48.68 -19.68
C LEU A 12 -14.26 47.70 -19.16
N ALA A 13 -13.10 47.58 -19.79
CA ALA A 13 -12.00 46.75 -19.28
C ALA A 13 -11.50 47.22 -17.90
N ALA A 14 -11.43 48.54 -17.65
CA ALA A 14 -11.01 49.09 -16.35
C ALA A 14 -12.10 49.08 -15.27
N SER A 15 -13.37 48.80 -15.60
CA SER A 15 -14.47 48.66 -14.63
C SER A 15 -14.70 47.22 -14.19
N PHE A 16 -14.25 46.23 -14.98
CA PHE A 16 -14.22 44.83 -14.55
C PHE A 16 -13.09 44.53 -13.56
N THR A 17 -11.92 45.20 -13.72
CA THR A 17 -10.72 44.98 -12.88
C THR A 17 -10.87 45.26 -11.39
N PHE A 18 -11.91 45.98 -10.97
CA PHE A 18 -12.15 46.29 -9.55
C PHE A 18 -13.25 45.43 -8.90
N ALA A 19 -14.06 44.74 -9.69
CA ALA A 19 -15.24 44.05 -9.18
C ALA A 19 -14.87 42.81 -8.36
N GLN A 20 -13.89 42.02 -8.83
CA GLN A 20 -13.53 40.78 -8.15
C GLN A 20 -12.61 40.99 -6.95
N GLU A 21 -11.72 42.00 -6.98
CA GLU A 21 -10.98 42.40 -5.77
C GLU A 21 -11.92 42.87 -4.66
N LYS A 22 -13.02 43.55 -5.03
CA LYS A 22 -14.08 43.91 -4.07
C LYS A 22 -14.75 42.65 -3.52
N ASN A 23 -15.07 41.66 -4.35
CA ASN A 23 -15.65 40.39 -3.90
C ASN A 23 -14.74 39.67 -2.89
N VAL A 24 -13.41 39.66 -3.09
CA VAL A 24 -12.45 39.09 -2.12
C VAL A 24 -12.53 39.81 -0.77
N LYS A 25 -12.53 41.14 -0.77
CA LYS A 25 -12.62 41.96 0.45
C LYS A 25 -13.98 41.77 1.15
N GLU A 26 -15.06 41.71 0.38
CA GLU A 26 -16.41 41.52 0.88
C GLU A 26 -16.57 40.12 1.50
N ALA A 27 -16.10 39.07 0.84
CA ALA A 27 -16.08 37.70 1.36
C ALA A 27 -15.32 37.61 2.69
N LYS A 28 -14.15 38.25 2.77
CA LYS A 28 -13.35 38.36 4.00
C LYS A 28 -14.11 39.09 5.11
N SER A 29 -14.79 40.17 4.78
CA SER A 29 -15.58 40.95 5.76
C SER A 29 -16.75 40.13 6.30
N ILE A 30 -17.47 39.42 5.44
CA ILE A 30 -18.60 38.57 5.82
C ILE A 30 -18.13 37.46 6.76
N ALA A 31 -17.04 36.76 6.42
CA ALA A 31 -16.52 35.66 7.22
C ALA A 31 -15.97 36.06 8.60
N ASN A 32 -15.57 37.33 8.78
CA ASN A 32 -15.14 37.87 10.07
C ASN A 32 -16.27 38.60 10.83
N GLY A 33 -17.47 38.67 10.26
CA GLY A 33 -18.61 39.29 10.92
C GLY A 33 -19.04 38.54 12.18
N VAL A 34 -19.81 39.21 13.05
CA VAL A 34 -20.33 38.62 14.30
C VAL A 34 -21.28 37.45 14.01
N ASN A 35 -22.10 37.59 12.97
CA ASN A 35 -22.99 36.54 12.45
C ASN A 35 -22.62 36.30 10.97
N PRO A 36 -21.58 35.50 10.71
CA PRO A 36 -21.05 35.32 9.36
C PRO A 36 -22.01 34.52 8.49
N ASP A 37 -22.28 35.02 7.28
CA ASP A 37 -22.95 34.26 6.21
C ASP A 37 -21.88 33.53 5.38
N PHE A 38 -21.49 32.34 5.82
CA PHE A 38 -20.46 31.56 5.14
C PHE A 38 -20.85 31.15 3.73
N ALA A 39 -22.15 30.90 3.47
CA ALA A 39 -22.60 30.56 2.13
C ALA A 39 -22.36 31.73 1.17
N LYS A 40 -22.67 32.96 1.61
CA LYS A 40 -22.40 34.15 0.79
C LYS A 40 -20.91 34.44 0.63
N ALA A 41 -20.12 34.28 1.68
CA ALA A 41 -18.67 34.45 1.61
C ALA A 41 -18.04 33.44 0.63
N GLU A 42 -18.47 32.18 0.67
CA GLU A 42 -18.02 31.13 -0.24
C GLU A 42 -18.44 31.38 -1.69
N GLU A 43 -19.67 31.84 -1.92
CA GLU A 43 -20.13 32.21 -3.27
C GLU A 43 -19.21 33.28 -3.88
N LEU A 44 -18.95 34.36 -3.14
CA LEU A 44 -18.11 35.47 -3.60
C LEU A 44 -16.66 35.03 -3.84
N ILE A 45 -16.06 34.26 -2.91
CA ILE A 45 -14.66 33.85 -3.07
C ILE A 45 -14.49 32.83 -4.19
N ASN A 46 -15.46 31.92 -4.41
CA ASN A 46 -15.39 30.96 -5.50
C ASN A 46 -15.44 31.62 -6.88
N GLN A 47 -16.21 32.72 -7.01
CA GLN A 47 -16.17 33.55 -8.22
C GLN A 47 -14.80 34.18 -8.44
N ALA A 48 -14.18 34.72 -7.38
CA ALA A 48 -12.84 35.30 -7.46
C ALA A 48 -11.75 34.25 -7.78
N LEU A 49 -11.82 33.05 -7.20
CA LEU A 49 -10.86 31.96 -7.43
C LEU A 49 -10.77 31.52 -8.90
N THR A 50 -11.80 31.74 -9.69
CA THR A 50 -11.84 31.37 -11.12
C THR A 50 -11.64 32.56 -12.05
N ASN A 51 -11.67 33.79 -11.53
CA ASN A 51 -11.58 34.98 -12.35
C ASN A 51 -10.13 35.27 -12.77
N PRO A 52 -9.86 35.61 -14.05
CA PRO A 52 -8.51 35.88 -14.55
C PRO A 52 -7.71 36.93 -13.77
N GLU A 53 -8.38 37.88 -13.12
CA GLU A 53 -7.74 38.98 -12.38
C GLU A 53 -7.28 38.58 -10.98
N THR A 54 -7.96 37.60 -10.38
CA THR A 54 -7.80 37.27 -8.95
C THR A 54 -7.36 35.82 -8.70
N LYS A 55 -7.46 34.93 -9.69
CA LYS A 55 -7.03 33.52 -9.60
C LYS A 55 -5.53 33.35 -9.35
N ASP A 56 -4.70 34.30 -9.79
CA ASP A 56 -3.25 34.28 -9.60
C ASP A 56 -2.78 35.21 -8.45
N ASN A 57 -3.73 35.77 -7.68
CA ASN A 57 -3.44 36.59 -6.51
C ASN A 57 -3.46 35.74 -5.23
N ALA A 58 -2.33 35.68 -4.52
CA ALA A 58 -2.19 34.93 -3.27
C ALA A 58 -3.20 35.36 -2.18
N GLU A 59 -3.63 36.62 -2.14
CA GLU A 59 -4.62 37.09 -1.15
C GLU A 59 -6.00 36.44 -1.37
N THR A 60 -6.38 36.18 -2.62
CA THR A 60 -7.65 35.49 -2.94
C THR A 60 -7.68 34.11 -2.29
N TRP A 61 -6.59 33.36 -2.42
CA TRP A 61 -6.46 32.02 -1.85
C TRP A 61 -6.29 32.03 -0.32
N ASP A 62 -5.61 33.03 0.23
CA ASP A 62 -5.55 33.26 1.68
C ASP A 62 -6.95 33.48 2.27
N VAL A 63 -7.78 34.32 1.62
CA VAL A 63 -9.16 34.58 2.05
C VAL A 63 -10.03 33.33 1.92
N ALA A 64 -9.86 32.53 0.88
CA ALA A 64 -10.58 31.26 0.74
C ALA A 64 -10.27 30.30 1.90
N GLY A 65 -9.00 30.16 2.27
CA GLY A 65 -8.60 29.36 3.44
C GLY A 65 -9.11 29.95 4.76
N LEU A 66 -9.11 31.28 4.91
CA LEU A 66 -9.67 31.96 6.07
C LEU A 66 -11.17 31.67 6.25
N ILE A 67 -11.94 31.69 5.15
CA ILE A 67 -13.38 31.40 5.18
C ILE A 67 -13.62 29.98 5.70
N GLN A 68 -12.87 28.99 5.20
CA GLN A 68 -12.97 27.61 5.67
C GLN A 68 -12.60 27.47 7.15
N ARG A 69 -11.51 28.11 7.58
CA ARG A 69 -11.11 28.15 8.99
C ARG A 69 -12.21 28.74 9.87
N LYS A 70 -12.77 29.89 9.49
CA LYS A 70 -13.83 30.57 10.25
C LYS A 70 -15.11 29.74 10.32
N ARG A 71 -15.44 29.03 9.26
CA ARG A 71 -16.57 28.10 9.23
C ARG A 71 -16.37 26.94 10.21
N SER A 72 -15.19 26.31 10.18
CA SER A 72 -14.82 25.26 11.13
C SER A 72 -14.84 25.75 12.58
N GLU A 73 -14.23 26.91 12.86
CA GLU A 73 -14.26 27.55 14.20
C GLU A 73 -15.70 27.74 14.70
N LYS A 74 -16.64 28.09 13.82
CA LYS A 74 -18.05 28.27 14.20
C LYS A 74 -18.75 26.96 14.55
N GLU A 75 -18.51 25.90 13.78
CA GLU A 75 -19.03 24.57 14.10
C GLU A 75 -18.45 24.05 15.43
N MET A 76 -17.16 24.26 15.67
CA MET A 76 -16.53 23.90 16.95
C MET A 76 -17.06 24.72 18.13
N GLU A 77 -17.35 26.01 17.94
CA GLU A 77 -18.03 26.84 18.93
C GLU A 77 -19.42 26.28 19.25
N ASN A 78 -20.20 25.91 18.23
CA ASN A 78 -21.50 25.29 18.43
C ASN A 78 -21.38 23.99 19.22
N ALA A 79 -20.41 23.14 18.89
CA ALA A 79 -20.15 21.90 19.62
C ALA A 79 -19.82 22.16 21.11
N TYR A 80 -18.94 23.13 21.39
CA TYR A 80 -18.59 23.53 22.76
C TYR A 80 -19.81 24.03 23.55
N LEU A 81 -20.68 24.81 22.89
CA LEU A 81 -21.92 25.32 23.45
C LEU A 81 -23.07 24.30 23.47
N ARG A 82 -22.81 23.03 23.09
CA ARG A 82 -23.80 21.94 22.98
C ARG A 82 -24.99 22.30 22.08
N LYS A 83 -24.74 23.08 21.03
CA LYS A 83 -25.67 23.37 19.94
C LYS A 83 -25.48 22.35 18.80
N PRO A 84 -26.47 22.18 17.91
CA PRO A 84 -26.27 21.41 16.68
C PRO A 84 -25.06 21.94 15.90
N TYR A 85 -24.23 21.03 15.41
CA TYR A 85 -23.04 21.32 14.62
C TYR A 85 -22.82 20.22 13.58
N ASP A 86 -22.06 20.52 12.53
CA ASP A 86 -21.75 19.57 11.46
C ASP A 86 -20.27 19.15 11.51
N THR A 87 -20.03 17.92 11.99
CA THR A 87 -18.70 17.32 12.05
C THR A 87 -18.06 17.12 10.66
N LEU A 88 -18.85 16.76 9.64
CA LEU A 88 -18.32 16.61 8.29
C LEU A 88 -17.91 17.97 7.71
N GLN A 89 -18.64 19.03 8.05
CA GLN A 89 -18.25 20.38 7.69
C GLN A 89 -16.90 20.77 8.28
N VAL A 90 -16.63 20.46 9.55
CA VAL A 90 -15.32 20.70 10.19
C VAL A 90 -14.19 20.03 9.41
N TYR A 91 -14.33 18.74 9.10
CA TYR A 91 -13.30 18.00 8.38
C TYR A 91 -13.10 18.53 6.95
N ASN A 92 -14.18 18.73 6.20
CA ASN A 92 -14.10 19.27 4.84
C ASN A 92 -13.51 20.68 4.81
N SER A 93 -13.79 21.50 5.82
CA SER A 93 -13.16 22.81 5.96
C SER A 93 -11.66 22.71 6.22
N ALA A 94 -11.19 21.77 7.05
CA ALA A 94 -9.75 21.54 7.23
C ALA A 94 -9.05 21.14 5.92
N LEU A 95 -9.64 20.21 5.15
CA LEU A 95 -9.13 19.79 3.84
C LEU A 95 -9.06 20.95 2.84
N ASN A 96 -10.17 21.67 2.67
CA ASN A 96 -10.24 22.79 1.73
C ASN A 96 -9.31 23.95 2.14
N MET A 97 -9.22 24.24 3.43
CA MET A 97 -8.28 25.22 3.97
C MET A 97 -6.84 24.88 3.58
N CYS A 98 -6.41 23.63 3.75
CA CYS A 98 -5.06 23.19 3.34
C CYS A 98 -4.83 23.43 1.84
N LYS A 99 -5.77 22.99 0.99
CA LYS A 99 -5.70 23.18 -0.48
C LYS A 99 -5.56 24.66 -0.84
N PHE A 100 -6.35 25.54 -0.22
CA PHE A 100 -6.30 26.98 -0.50
C PHE A 100 -4.99 27.62 -0.01
N TYR A 101 -4.52 27.26 1.18
CA TYR A 101 -3.27 27.80 1.71
C TYR A 101 -2.03 27.30 0.98
N PHE A 102 -2.02 26.06 0.45
CA PHE A 102 -0.96 25.61 -0.44
C PHE A 102 -0.89 26.45 -1.71
N LYS A 103 -2.05 26.74 -2.33
CA LYS A 103 -2.06 27.59 -3.52
C LYS A 103 -1.68 29.05 -3.22
N CYS A 104 -2.10 29.56 -2.07
CA CYS A 104 -1.64 30.86 -1.57
C CYS A 104 -0.12 30.92 -1.43
N ASP A 105 0.48 29.88 -0.83
CA ASP A 105 1.93 29.81 -0.64
C ASP A 105 2.66 29.71 -1.98
N GLU A 106 2.20 28.85 -2.89
CA GLU A 106 2.74 28.72 -4.26
C GLU A 106 2.81 30.08 -4.97
N LEU A 107 1.69 30.81 -5.00
CA LEU A 107 1.62 32.13 -5.65
C LEU A 107 2.48 33.18 -4.94
N ALA A 108 2.52 33.15 -3.60
CA ALA A 108 3.30 34.09 -2.81
C ALA A 108 4.82 33.81 -2.82
N GLN A 109 5.23 32.62 -3.28
CA GLN A 109 6.64 32.25 -3.49
C GLN A 109 7.19 32.70 -4.84
N ILE A 110 6.35 33.15 -5.77
CA ILE A 110 6.81 33.69 -7.06
C ILE A 110 7.61 34.98 -6.79
N PRO A 111 8.88 35.08 -7.25
CA PRO A 111 9.65 36.30 -7.10
C PRO A 111 8.98 37.48 -7.81
N ASN A 112 8.99 38.65 -7.17
CA ASN A 112 8.53 39.88 -7.85
C ASN A 112 9.49 40.31 -8.97
N GLU A 113 9.16 41.38 -9.69
CA GLU A 113 9.98 41.95 -10.78
C GLU A 113 11.44 42.25 -10.38
N LYS A 114 11.73 42.41 -9.09
CA LYS A 114 13.07 42.63 -8.54
C LYS A 114 13.76 41.34 -8.08
N GLY A 115 13.22 40.17 -8.43
CA GLY A 115 13.69 38.85 -8.01
C GLY A 115 13.51 38.56 -6.51
N LYS A 116 12.76 39.38 -5.77
CA LYS A 116 12.57 39.19 -4.32
C LYS A 116 11.30 38.41 -4.03
N ILE A 117 11.42 37.41 -3.16
CA ILE A 117 10.30 36.69 -2.58
C ILE A 117 9.89 37.35 -1.27
N LYS A 118 8.60 37.69 -1.13
CA LYS A 118 8.04 38.24 0.11
C LYS A 118 6.71 37.56 0.44
N ASN A 119 6.79 36.33 0.90
CA ASN A 119 5.62 35.58 1.32
C ASN A 119 5.25 35.92 2.78
N LYS A 120 4.29 36.84 2.95
CA LYS A 120 3.78 37.27 4.26
C LYS A 120 2.80 36.27 4.90
N TYR A 121 2.29 35.30 4.13
CA TYR A 121 1.23 34.39 4.54
C TYR A 121 1.77 33.11 5.17
N ARG A 122 2.92 32.62 4.69
CA ARG A 122 3.50 31.32 5.04
C ARG A 122 3.50 31.03 6.53
N LYS A 123 3.97 31.95 7.38
CA LYS A 123 4.06 31.72 8.84
C LYS A 123 2.70 31.47 9.48
N SER A 124 1.69 32.27 9.12
CA SER A 124 0.34 32.15 9.69
C SER A 124 -0.36 30.90 9.16
N ASN A 125 -0.22 30.64 7.86
CA ASN A 125 -0.95 29.58 7.19
C ASN A 125 -0.36 28.20 7.56
N SER A 126 0.97 28.08 7.69
CA SER A 126 1.62 26.84 8.15
C SER A 126 1.21 26.49 9.58
N ALA A 127 1.27 27.46 10.50
CA ALA A 127 0.84 27.25 11.89
C ALA A 127 -0.62 26.78 11.97
N THR A 128 -1.49 27.33 11.12
CA THR A 128 -2.91 26.93 11.05
C THR A 128 -3.04 25.50 10.51
N ILE A 129 -2.35 25.16 9.42
CA ILE A 129 -2.40 23.80 8.84
C ILE A 129 -1.91 22.76 9.86
N LEU A 130 -0.81 23.04 10.56
CA LEU A 130 -0.26 22.15 11.58
C LEU A 130 -1.28 21.87 12.70
N ALA A 131 -2.03 22.88 13.14
CA ALA A 131 -3.07 22.73 14.15
C ALA A 131 -4.25 21.85 13.69
N GLU A 132 -4.55 21.84 12.38
CA GLU A 132 -5.68 21.14 11.80
C GLU A 132 -5.35 19.72 11.28
N ARG A 133 -4.08 19.27 11.36
CA ARG A 133 -3.65 17.96 10.83
C ARG A 133 -4.47 16.79 11.40
N GLY A 134 -4.87 16.86 12.67
CA GLY A 134 -5.71 15.82 13.29
C GLY A 134 -7.08 15.69 12.63
N ASN A 135 -7.67 16.79 12.18
CA ASN A 135 -8.96 16.77 11.47
C ASN A 135 -8.85 16.11 10.09
N LEU A 136 -7.67 16.11 9.46
CA LEU A 136 -7.44 15.37 8.23
C LEU A 136 -7.50 13.86 8.46
N ILE A 137 -6.87 13.37 9.53
CA ILE A 137 -6.95 11.94 9.91
C ILE A 137 -8.40 11.54 10.18
N ASN A 138 -9.11 12.32 11.00
CA ASN A 138 -10.49 12.04 11.37
C ASN A 138 -11.44 12.06 10.15
N GLY A 139 -11.27 13.03 9.25
CA GLY A 139 -12.01 13.10 7.99
C GLY A 139 -11.75 11.88 7.10
N GLY A 140 -10.49 11.48 6.96
CA GLY A 140 -10.11 10.29 6.20
C GLY A 140 -10.76 9.03 6.76
N ILE A 141 -10.66 8.80 8.07
CA ILE A 141 -11.28 7.65 8.76
C ILE A 141 -12.80 7.64 8.57
N GLN A 142 -13.45 8.79 8.73
CA GLN A 142 -14.89 8.91 8.58
C GLN A 142 -15.35 8.50 7.18
N PHE A 143 -14.72 9.04 6.13
CA PHE A 143 -15.08 8.68 4.76
C PHE A 143 -14.69 7.25 4.40
N PHE A 144 -13.58 6.73 4.94
CA PHE A 144 -13.16 5.35 4.72
C PHE A 144 -14.17 4.35 5.30
N ASN A 145 -14.63 4.58 6.54
CA ASN A 145 -15.64 3.75 7.19
C ASN A 145 -17.01 3.83 6.50
N LEU A 146 -17.38 5.00 5.99
CA LEU A 146 -18.60 5.14 5.19
C LEU A 146 -18.49 4.42 3.85
N ALA A 147 -17.31 4.39 3.25
CA ALA A 147 -17.04 3.68 2.00
C ALA A 147 -17.12 2.16 2.18
N SER A 148 -16.65 1.63 3.31
CA SER A 148 -16.68 0.18 3.58
C SER A 148 -18.08 -0.39 3.79
N GLN A 149 -19.09 0.46 3.94
CA GLN A 149 -20.52 0.07 4.06
C GLN A 149 -21.25 0.09 2.71
N LYS A 150 -20.54 0.34 1.60
CA LYS A 150 -21.10 0.51 0.27
C LYS A 150 -20.40 -0.42 -0.73
N GLU A 151 -20.98 -0.54 -1.91
CA GLU A 151 -20.42 -1.32 -3.03
C GLU A 151 -20.34 -0.46 -4.30
N GLY A 152 -19.59 -0.95 -5.30
CA GLY A 152 -19.47 -0.32 -6.62
C GLY A 152 -18.98 1.13 -6.57
N ASP A 153 -19.53 1.97 -7.44
CA ASP A 153 -19.11 3.37 -7.60
C ASP A 153 -19.28 4.20 -6.33
N ALA A 154 -20.29 3.90 -5.51
CA ALA A 154 -20.52 4.60 -4.25
C ALA A 154 -19.43 4.30 -3.22
N ALA A 155 -18.88 3.08 -3.22
CA ALA A 155 -17.69 2.74 -2.42
C ALA A 155 -16.45 3.45 -2.97
N LYS A 156 -16.27 3.50 -4.30
CA LYS A 156 -15.15 4.21 -4.93
C LYS A 156 -15.18 5.71 -4.60
N GLU A 157 -16.33 6.37 -4.66
CA GLU A 157 -16.46 7.78 -4.30
C GLU A 157 -16.09 8.04 -2.83
N GLY A 158 -16.52 7.16 -1.92
CA GLY A 158 -16.15 7.24 -0.50
C GLY A 158 -14.65 7.06 -0.28
N ASN A 159 -14.03 6.07 -0.93
CA ASN A 159 -12.58 5.86 -0.87
C ASN A 159 -11.80 7.03 -1.49
N LYS A 160 -12.32 7.66 -2.55
CA LYS A 160 -11.71 8.86 -3.14
C LYS A 160 -11.68 10.01 -2.14
N LYS A 161 -12.80 10.23 -1.43
CA LYS A 161 -12.85 11.25 -0.36
C LYS A 161 -11.87 10.92 0.76
N ALA A 162 -11.84 9.67 1.23
CA ALA A 162 -10.87 9.23 2.24
C ALA A 162 -9.42 9.47 1.80
N LEU A 163 -9.11 9.11 0.54
CA LEU A 163 -7.80 9.35 -0.06
C LEU A 163 -7.44 10.83 -0.05
N ASP A 164 -8.33 11.74 -0.47
CA ASP A 164 -8.09 13.19 -0.46
C ASP A 164 -7.60 13.69 0.92
N PHE A 165 -8.20 13.17 2.00
CA PHE A 165 -7.82 13.51 3.37
C PHE A 165 -6.45 12.95 3.77
N PHE A 166 -6.23 11.65 3.60
CA PHE A 166 -4.96 11.01 3.96
C PHE A 166 -3.81 11.51 3.08
N ALA A 167 -4.05 11.69 1.78
CA ALA A 167 -3.12 12.31 0.84
C ALA A 167 -2.72 13.71 1.29
N THR A 168 -3.68 14.56 1.65
CA THR A 168 -3.36 15.92 2.12
C THR A 168 -2.51 15.90 3.39
N TYR A 169 -2.78 14.96 4.31
CA TYR A 169 -1.96 14.79 5.52
C TYR A 169 -0.49 14.48 5.20
N ILE A 170 -0.25 13.62 4.21
CA ILE A 170 1.09 13.23 3.75
C ILE A 170 1.72 14.36 2.92
N ASP A 171 0.95 15.02 2.06
CA ASP A 171 1.39 16.15 1.24
C ASP A 171 1.90 17.30 2.13
N ILE A 172 1.31 17.52 3.32
CA ILE A 172 1.85 18.46 4.32
C ILE A 172 3.29 18.09 4.71
N ALA A 173 3.58 16.80 4.93
CA ALA A 173 4.90 16.36 5.39
C ALA A 173 6.00 16.53 4.35
N ILE A 174 5.65 16.55 3.06
CA ILE A 174 6.60 16.69 1.94
C ILE A 174 6.58 18.08 1.29
N ASN A 175 5.69 18.97 1.72
CA ASN A 175 5.56 20.29 1.14
C ASN A 175 6.68 21.23 1.67
N PRO A 176 7.37 21.98 0.81
CA PRO A 176 8.42 22.95 1.21
C PRO A 176 7.98 23.99 2.25
N MET A 177 6.68 24.23 2.38
CA MET A 177 6.11 25.08 3.43
C MET A 177 6.45 24.60 4.85
N PHE A 178 6.68 23.29 5.05
CA PHE A 178 6.91 22.65 6.36
C PHE A 178 8.30 22.01 6.50
N GLU A 179 9.25 22.35 5.63
CA GLU A 179 10.60 21.78 5.64
C GLU A 179 11.27 21.88 7.04
N LYS A 180 11.01 22.99 7.76
CA LYS A 180 11.56 23.23 9.11
C LYS A 180 11.04 22.26 10.17
N GLU A 181 9.89 21.66 9.93
CA GLU A 181 9.21 20.81 10.91
C GLU A 181 9.68 19.36 10.80
N ASN A 182 10.39 19.03 9.71
CA ASN A 182 11.01 17.73 9.47
C ASN A 182 10.02 16.56 9.68
N LEU A 183 8.79 16.73 9.19
CA LEU A 183 7.67 15.84 9.49
C LEU A 183 7.89 14.40 9.03
N LEU A 184 8.62 14.18 7.94
CA LEU A 184 8.98 12.83 7.50
C LEU A 184 9.76 12.02 8.56
N GLN A 185 10.47 12.69 9.46
CA GLN A 185 11.24 12.04 10.53
C GLN A 185 10.55 12.13 11.89
N THR A 186 9.79 13.21 12.14
CA THR A 186 9.20 13.49 13.46
C THR A 186 7.77 12.97 13.61
N ASP A 187 7.06 12.73 12.51
CA ASP A 187 5.68 12.27 12.54
C ASP A 187 5.58 10.75 12.60
N THR A 188 5.36 10.23 13.81
CA THR A 188 5.31 8.78 14.06
C THR A 188 4.06 8.11 13.51
N VAL A 189 3.01 8.85 13.15
CA VAL A 189 1.78 8.27 12.58
C VAL A 189 1.73 8.34 11.05
N LEU A 190 2.66 9.08 10.43
CA LEU A 190 2.73 9.23 8.98
C LEU A 190 2.72 7.88 8.21
N PRO A 191 3.50 6.83 8.60
CA PRO A 191 3.48 5.56 7.88
C PRO A 191 2.09 4.89 7.91
N GLN A 192 1.40 4.96 9.05
CA GLN A 192 0.04 4.44 9.17
C GLN A 192 -0.95 5.18 8.26
N ILE A 193 -0.84 6.51 8.18
CA ILE A 193 -1.69 7.32 7.30
C ILE A 193 -1.37 7.07 5.83
N ALA A 194 -0.09 6.89 5.49
CA ALA A 194 0.34 6.50 4.15
C ALA A 194 -0.18 5.12 3.73
N TYR A 195 -0.23 4.16 4.66
CA TYR A 195 -0.89 2.89 4.43
C TYR A 195 -2.39 3.06 4.13
N TYR A 196 -3.12 3.84 4.92
CA TYR A 196 -4.56 4.06 4.67
C TYR A 196 -4.85 4.83 3.37
N ALA A 197 -4.00 5.80 3.01
CA ALA A 197 -4.06 6.44 1.69
C ALA A 197 -3.91 5.40 0.58
N SER A 198 -2.90 4.54 0.70
CA SER A 198 -2.60 3.50 -0.29
C SER A 198 -3.69 2.44 -0.38
N LEU A 199 -4.28 2.05 0.75
CA LEU A 199 -5.41 1.12 0.81
C LEU A 199 -6.67 1.71 0.17
N ALA A 200 -6.97 2.99 0.43
CA ALA A 200 -8.08 3.68 -0.21
C ALA A 200 -7.87 3.76 -1.73
N ALA A 201 -6.64 4.07 -2.18
CA ALA A 201 -6.28 4.06 -3.60
C ALA A 201 -6.38 2.66 -4.23
N ALA A 202 -5.91 1.61 -3.53
CA ALA A 202 -5.99 0.23 -3.98
C ALA A 202 -7.44 -0.25 -4.17
N LYS A 203 -8.36 0.14 -3.26
CA LYS A 203 -9.81 -0.15 -3.40
C LYS A 203 -10.44 0.51 -4.63
N MET A 204 -9.76 1.46 -5.25
CA MET A 204 -10.19 2.15 -6.48
C MET A 204 -9.36 1.75 -7.70
N GLU A 205 -8.33 0.91 -7.55
CA GLU A 205 -7.32 0.64 -8.57
C GLU A 205 -6.60 1.92 -9.06
N ASP A 206 -6.46 2.92 -8.18
CA ASP A 206 -5.73 4.16 -8.46
C ASP A 206 -4.22 3.96 -8.25
N TYR A 207 -3.60 3.25 -9.20
CA TYR A 207 -2.18 2.90 -9.18
C TYR A 207 -1.24 4.13 -9.06
N PRO A 208 -1.48 5.26 -9.75
CA PRO A 208 -0.67 6.47 -9.57
C PRO A 208 -0.64 6.97 -8.11
N SER A 209 -1.79 6.97 -7.43
CA SER A 209 -1.85 7.37 -6.02
C SER A 209 -1.15 6.37 -5.10
N ILE A 210 -1.24 5.07 -5.39
CA ILE A 210 -0.49 4.04 -4.64
C ILE A 210 1.01 4.31 -4.75
N LEU A 211 1.53 4.47 -5.97
CA LEU A 211 2.96 4.71 -6.20
C LEU A 211 3.45 6.03 -5.61
N LYS A 212 2.55 7.01 -5.44
CA LYS A 212 2.87 8.27 -4.76
C LYS A 212 2.96 8.10 -3.24
N TYR A 213 2.01 7.40 -2.60
CA TYR A 213 1.87 7.44 -1.13
C TYR A 213 2.37 6.20 -0.39
N ALA A 214 2.29 5.01 -0.98
CA ALA A 214 2.75 3.78 -0.35
C ALA A 214 4.23 3.78 0.07
N PRO A 215 5.16 4.45 -0.66
CA PRO A 215 6.56 4.52 -0.24
C PRO A 215 6.77 5.13 1.15
N TYR A 216 5.88 6.00 1.64
CA TYR A 216 5.99 6.57 2.99
C TYR A 216 5.61 5.58 4.10
N ALA A 217 5.10 4.39 3.76
CA ALA A 217 4.77 3.32 4.68
C ALA A 217 5.69 2.09 4.54
N GLN A 218 6.48 1.99 3.47
CA GLN A 218 7.14 0.74 3.05
C GLN A 218 8.23 0.20 3.99
N ASP A 219 8.70 1.03 4.93
CA ASP A 219 9.72 0.66 5.92
C ASP A 219 9.12 0.48 7.33
N ASP A 220 7.80 0.65 7.47
CA ASP A 220 7.11 0.47 8.73
C ASP A 220 7.02 -1.01 9.12
N LYS A 221 7.10 -1.27 10.43
CA LYS A 221 7.13 -2.64 10.97
C LYS A 221 5.79 -3.35 10.89
N GLU A 222 4.69 -2.62 10.97
CA GLU A 222 3.35 -3.19 11.02
C GLU A 222 2.70 -3.17 9.63
N VAL A 223 2.73 -2.00 8.97
CA VAL A 223 2.00 -1.79 7.72
C VAL A 223 2.86 -1.87 6.47
N GLY A 224 4.20 -1.85 6.59
CA GLY A 224 5.06 -1.71 5.42
C GLY A 224 5.02 -2.89 4.45
N LYS A 225 4.80 -4.12 4.93
CA LYS A 225 4.57 -5.29 4.07
C LYS A 225 3.34 -5.13 3.17
N TYR A 226 2.25 -4.56 3.69
CA TYR A 226 1.05 -4.30 2.91
C TYR A 226 1.24 -3.12 1.95
N ALA A 227 1.99 -2.09 2.36
CA ALA A 227 2.35 -0.98 1.47
C ALA A 227 3.19 -1.46 0.28
N MET A 228 4.18 -2.33 0.53
CA MET A 228 4.99 -2.95 -0.53
C MET A 228 4.21 -3.90 -1.44
N GLU A 229 3.20 -4.59 -0.90
CA GLU A 229 2.25 -5.37 -1.69
C GLU A 229 1.44 -4.47 -2.65
N PHE A 230 0.95 -3.32 -2.18
CA PHE A 230 0.28 -2.34 -3.03
C PHE A 230 1.22 -1.79 -4.11
N ILE A 231 2.46 -1.43 -3.76
CA ILE A 231 3.48 -0.97 -4.73
C ILE A 231 3.70 -2.04 -5.82
N SER A 232 3.93 -3.29 -5.42
CA SER A 232 4.20 -4.38 -6.35
C SER A 232 2.98 -4.64 -7.26
N THR A 233 1.77 -4.58 -6.71
CA THR A 233 0.53 -4.73 -7.48
C THR A 233 0.36 -3.61 -8.50
N ALA A 234 0.63 -2.36 -8.11
CA ALA A 234 0.57 -1.20 -9.00
C ALA A 234 1.58 -1.31 -10.15
N LEU A 235 2.84 -1.65 -9.85
CA LEU A 235 3.89 -1.82 -10.87
C LEU A 235 3.56 -2.94 -11.86
N LYS A 236 2.96 -4.04 -11.37
CA LYS A 236 2.49 -5.13 -12.24
C LYS A 236 1.36 -4.66 -13.15
N ALA A 237 0.40 -3.89 -12.64
CA ALA A 237 -0.71 -3.36 -13.42
C ALA A 237 -0.26 -2.33 -14.48
N GLU A 238 0.77 -1.55 -14.20
CA GLU A 238 1.39 -0.64 -15.18
C GLU A 238 2.19 -1.38 -16.28
N GLY A 239 2.48 -2.66 -16.09
CA GLY A 239 3.29 -3.46 -17.01
C GLY A 239 4.80 -3.21 -16.89
N ASP A 240 5.25 -2.44 -15.89
CA ASP A 240 6.67 -2.21 -15.60
C ASP A 240 7.28 -3.44 -14.91
N THR A 241 7.52 -4.48 -15.71
CA THR A 241 8.00 -5.79 -15.23
C THR A 241 9.34 -5.66 -14.48
N VAL A 242 10.21 -4.73 -14.90
CA VAL A 242 11.52 -4.51 -14.26
C VAL A 242 11.34 -3.98 -12.84
N LYS A 243 10.54 -2.93 -12.67
CA LYS A 243 10.27 -2.39 -11.32
C LYS A 243 9.45 -3.34 -10.48
N TRP A 244 8.49 -4.05 -11.06
CA TRP A 244 7.71 -5.06 -10.35
C TRP A 244 8.61 -6.16 -9.76
N ILE A 245 9.54 -6.71 -10.54
CA ILE A 245 10.48 -7.72 -10.01
C ILE A 245 11.37 -7.10 -8.93
N ALA A 246 11.83 -5.87 -9.12
CA ALA A 246 12.64 -5.17 -8.12
C ALA A 246 11.87 -5.00 -6.80
N SER A 247 10.58 -4.63 -6.85
CA SER A 247 9.75 -4.48 -5.65
C SER A 247 9.48 -5.80 -4.94
N LEU A 248 9.32 -6.91 -5.68
CA LEU A 248 9.22 -8.24 -5.09
C LEU A 248 10.51 -8.65 -4.38
N LYS A 249 11.67 -8.43 -5.02
CA LYS A 249 12.99 -8.71 -4.41
C LYS A 249 13.23 -7.90 -3.15
N GLU A 250 12.89 -6.62 -3.18
CA GLU A 250 12.97 -5.74 -2.00
C GLU A 250 12.00 -6.20 -0.90
N GLY A 251 10.78 -6.60 -1.27
CA GLY A 251 9.78 -7.11 -0.35
C GLY A 251 10.22 -8.36 0.38
N ILE A 252 10.87 -9.29 -0.32
CA ILE A 252 11.49 -10.49 0.29
C ILE A 252 12.60 -10.11 1.29
N GLN A 253 13.42 -9.11 0.97
CA GLN A 253 14.51 -8.69 1.85
C GLN A 253 14.00 -8.00 3.12
N LYS A 254 12.95 -7.18 3.01
CA LYS A 254 12.37 -6.44 4.15
C LYS A 254 11.39 -7.28 4.96
N TYR A 255 10.63 -8.15 4.30
CA TYR A 255 9.51 -8.90 4.86
C TYR A 255 9.55 -10.37 4.42
N PRO A 256 10.59 -11.15 4.80
CA PRO A 256 10.79 -12.53 4.33
C PRO A 256 9.63 -13.47 4.68
N GLU A 257 8.94 -13.21 5.79
CA GLU A 257 7.78 -14.00 6.24
C GLU A 257 6.47 -13.64 5.51
N HIS A 258 6.46 -12.59 4.68
CA HIS A 258 5.27 -12.20 3.91
C HIS A 258 5.25 -12.93 2.56
N SER A 259 4.50 -14.03 2.48
CA SER A 259 4.50 -14.97 1.36
C SER A 259 4.20 -14.38 -0.01
N PHE A 260 3.49 -13.24 -0.07
CA PHE A 260 3.11 -12.54 -1.31
C PHE A 260 4.32 -12.32 -2.24
N PHE A 261 5.43 -11.82 -1.71
CA PHE A 261 6.56 -11.42 -2.56
C PHE A 261 7.27 -12.62 -3.19
N PHE A 262 7.50 -13.64 -2.37
CA PHE A 262 8.17 -14.85 -2.81
C PHE A 262 7.33 -15.63 -3.82
N GLY A 263 6.06 -15.87 -3.52
CA GLY A 263 5.15 -16.58 -4.43
C GLY A 263 5.10 -15.92 -5.81
N HIS A 264 4.91 -14.61 -5.87
CA HIS A 264 4.87 -13.89 -7.14
C HIS A 264 6.21 -13.86 -7.89
N LEU A 265 7.34 -13.82 -7.19
CA LEU A 265 8.65 -13.82 -7.83
C LEU A 265 8.98 -15.19 -8.41
N ILE A 266 8.67 -16.26 -7.67
CA ILE A 266 8.78 -17.63 -8.13
C ILE A 266 7.89 -17.88 -9.35
N ASP A 267 6.61 -17.49 -9.29
CA ASP A 267 5.68 -17.66 -10.41
C ASP A 267 6.22 -16.97 -11.67
N TYR A 268 6.80 -15.78 -11.52
CA TYR A 268 7.45 -15.09 -12.62
C TYR A 268 8.61 -15.90 -13.19
N TYR A 269 9.52 -16.39 -12.35
CA TYR A 269 10.68 -17.14 -12.82
C TYR A 269 10.29 -18.47 -13.49
N SER A 270 9.39 -19.24 -12.89
CA SER A 270 8.93 -20.52 -13.42
C SER A 270 8.20 -20.37 -14.75
N ASN A 271 7.27 -19.42 -14.85
CA ASN A 271 6.49 -19.19 -16.08
C ASN A 271 7.33 -18.65 -17.25
N ASN A 272 8.51 -18.09 -16.97
CA ASN A 272 9.41 -17.53 -17.97
C ASN A 272 10.70 -18.34 -18.15
N ASN A 273 10.84 -19.51 -17.50
CA ASN A 273 12.04 -20.35 -17.52
C ASN A 273 13.33 -19.60 -17.09
N LYS A 274 13.21 -18.68 -16.13
CA LYS A 274 14.29 -17.81 -15.64
C LYS A 274 14.95 -18.36 -14.37
N TYR A 275 15.24 -19.66 -14.37
CA TYR A 275 15.81 -20.34 -13.20
C TYR A 275 17.22 -19.83 -12.85
N ASP A 276 18.04 -19.46 -13.83
CA ASP A 276 19.38 -18.90 -13.59
C ASP A 276 19.31 -17.56 -12.81
N GLU A 277 18.36 -16.69 -13.17
CA GLU A 277 18.14 -15.43 -12.45
C GLU A 277 17.63 -15.67 -11.03
N ALA A 278 16.76 -16.68 -10.85
CA ALA A 278 16.24 -17.06 -9.54
C ALA A 278 17.35 -17.61 -8.63
N MET A 279 18.21 -18.47 -9.18
CA MET A 279 19.35 -19.03 -8.48
C MET A 279 20.35 -17.94 -8.07
N GLN A 280 20.69 -17.02 -8.99
CA GLN A 280 21.56 -15.89 -8.66
C GLN A 280 20.97 -15.04 -7.54
N PHE A 281 19.66 -14.78 -7.56
CA PHE A 281 19.00 -14.04 -6.49
C PHE A 281 19.08 -14.76 -5.14
N ALA A 282 18.86 -16.08 -5.11
CA ALA A 282 19.01 -16.87 -3.89
C ALA A 282 20.46 -16.88 -3.38
N ASP A 283 21.44 -16.97 -4.28
CA ASP A 283 22.86 -16.91 -3.96
C ASP A 283 23.26 -15.55 -3.38
N ASP A 284 22.77 -14.46 -3.95
CA ASP A 284 23.02 -13.10 -3.43
C ASP A 284 22.44 -12.90 -2.03
N MET A 285 21.26 -13.48 -1.76
CA MET A 285 20.64 -13.43 -0.42
C MET A 285 21.46 -14.23 0.61
N LEU A 286 21.86 -15.46 0.27
CA LEU A 286 22.68 -16.31 1.13
C LEU A 286 24.11 -15.77 1.31
N ALA A 287 24.66 -15.03 0.35
CA ALA A 287 25.95 -14.38 0.51
C ALA A 287 25.92 -13.29 1.62
N LYS A 288 24.76 -12.67 1.85
CA LYS A 288 24.55 -11.68 2.92
C LYS A 288 24.29 -12.33 4.27
N ASP A 289 23.47 -13.38 4.28
CA ASP A 289 23.14 -14.15 5.49
C ASP A 289 23.10 -15.66 5.16
N PRO A 290 24.24 -16.36 5.29
CA PRO A 290 24.37 -17.76 4.89
C PRO A 290 23.49 -18.74 5.67
N ASN A 291 23.07 -18.34 6.88
CA ASN A 291 22.27 -19.18 7.79
C ASN A 291 20.85 -18.64 7.95
N ASN A 292 20.38 -17.78 7.03
CA ASN A 292 19.00 -17.35 7.04
C ASN A 292 18.07 -18.51 6.68
N THR A 293 17.16 -18.89 7.59
CA THR A 293 16.21 -19.99 7.39
C THR A 293 15.43 -19.85 6.09
N PHE A 294 14.86 -18.66 5.84
CA PHE A 294 14.05 -18.39 4.67
C PHE A 294 14.88 -18.47 3.38
N TYR A 295 16.09 -17.89 3.35
CA TYR A 295 16.93 -17.96 2.12
C TYR A 295 17.40 -19.37 1.80
N LEU A 296 17.72 -20.19 2.81
CA LEU A 296 18.02 -21.61 2.63
C LEU A 296 16.82 -22.35 2.06
N TYR A 297 15.62 -22.07 2.59
CA TYR A 297 14.37 -22.64 2.10
C TYR A 297 14.12 -22.27 0.63
N VAL A 298 14.27 -20.99 0.28
CA VAL A 298 14.13 -20.50 -1.10
C VAL A 298 15.04 -21.26 -2.05
N LYS A 299 16.32 -21.47 -1.68
CA LYS A 299 17.26 -22.20 -2.52
C LYS A 299 16.87 -23.67 -2.70
N GLY A 300 16.42 -24.34 -1.64
CA GLY A 300 15.86 -25.70 -1.73
C GLY A 300 14.64 -25.76 -2.66
N TYR A 301 13.76 -24.76 -2.58
CA TYR A 301 12.57 -24.63 -3.40
C TYR A 301 12.88 -24.41 -4.89
N LEU A 302 13.92 -23.64 -5.21
CA LEU A 302 14.37 -23.47 -6.58
C LEU A 302 14.92 -24.77 -7.16
N TYR A 303 15.79 -25.48 -6.43
CA TYR A 303 16.29 -26.79 -6.87
C TYR A 303 15.16 -27.81 -7.06
N HIS A 304 14.16 -27.79 -6.18
CA HIS A 304 12.97 -28.62 -6.29
C HIS A 304 12.23 -28.36 -7.62
N ASN A 305 11.97 -27.10 -7.98
CA ASN A 305 11.32 -26.78 -9.26
C ASN A 305 12.18 -27.14 -10.48
N MET A 306 13.50 -27.10 -10.35
CA MET A 306 14.44 -27.57 -11.36
C MET A 306 14.57 -29.11 -11.42
N LYS A 307 13.86 -29.84 -10.55
CA LYS A 307 13.94 -31.30 -10.37
C LYS A 307 15.33 -31.82 -9.96
N ASP A 308 16.20 -30.95 -9.42
CA ASP A 308 17.46 -31.34 -8.78
C ASP A 308 17.17 -31.72 -7.31
N TYR A 309 16.53 -32.88 -7.13
CA TYR A 309 16.02 -33.32 -5.83
C TYR A 309 17.12 -33.52 -4.80
N ASP A 310 18.33 -33.93 -5.21
CA ASP A 310 19.44 -34.16 -4.29
C ASP A 310 19.88 -32.84 -3.63
N LYS A 311 20.04 -31.77 -4.41
CA LYS A 311 20.35 -30.44 -3.85
C LYS A 311 19.16 -29.83 -3.11
N ALA A 312 17.94 -30.06 -3.57
CA ALA A 312 16.76 -29.58 -2.85
C ALA A 312 16.70 -30.19 -1.44
N ILE A 313 16.93 -31.50 -1.31
CA ILE A 313 17.03 -32.18 0.00
C ILE A 313 18.17 -31.58 0.83
N GLU A 314 19.35 -31.33 0.25
CA GLU A 314 20.48 -30.72 0.96
C GLU A 314 20.08 -29.38 1.60
N PHE A 315 19.47 -28.48 0.82
CA PHE A 315 19.10 -27.15 1.30
C PHE A 315 17.93 -27.17 2.28
N TYR A 316 16.91 -27.99 2.06
CA TYR A 316 15.84 -28.12 3.05
C TYR A 316 16.32 -28.74 4.37
N LYS A 317 17.29 -29.66 4.33
CA LYS A 317 17.94 -30.16 5.54
C LYS A 317 18.68 -29.06 6.29
N LYS A 318 19.43 -28.22 5.57
CA LYS A 318 20.04 -27.01 6.17
C LYS A 318 18.99 -26.08 6.77
N THR A 319 17.84 -25.89 6.11
CA THR A 319 16.73 -25.08 6.66
C THR A 319 16.27 -25.62 8.01
N ILE A 320 16.00 -26.93 8.12
CA ILE A 320 15.51 -27.52 9.39
C ILE A 320 16.61 -27.67 10.45
N GLU A 321 17.88 -27.68 10.06
CA GLU A 321 19.02 -27.61 10.99
C GLU A 321 19.11 -26.22 11.65
N VAL A 322 18.85 -25.15 10.88
CA VAL A 322 18.81 -23.78 11.39
C VAL A 322 17.54 -23.52 12.18
N ASP A 323 16.38 -23.90 11.64
CA ASP A 323 15.08 -23.77 12.31
C ASP A 323 14.30 -25.09 12.28
N PRO A 324 14.39 -25.88 13.37
CA PRO A 324 13.66 -27.13 13.51
C PRO A 324 12.13 -27.01 13.48
N ASN A 325 11.57 -25.79 13.54
CA ASN A 325 10.13 -25.53 13.52
C ASN A 325 9.61 -25.05 12.15
N TYR A 326 10.45 -25.02 11.11
CA TYR A 326 10.08 -24.58 9.77
C TYR A 326 9.31 -25.67 9.00
N ALA A 327 8.00 -25.76 9.26
CA ALA A 327 7.13 -26.85 8.81
C ALA A 327 7.11 -27.04 7.28
N GLU A 328 7.22 -25.97 6.51
CA GLU A 328 7.23 -25.96 5.04
C GLU A 328 8.43 -26.72 4.47
N ALA A 329 9.59 -26.68 5.14
CA ALA A 329 10.77 -27.45 4.72
C ALA A 329 10.57 -28.96 4.95
N TYR A 330 9.93 -29.34 6.07
CA TYR A 330 9.54 -30.73 6.30
C TYR A 330 8.53 -31.20 5.25
N SER A 331 7.48 -30.41 4.99
CA SER A 331 6.49 -30.72 3.95
C SER A 331 7.15 -30.95 2.59
N ASN A 332 8.07 -30.07 2.17
CA ASN A 332 8.76 -30.20 0.89
C ASN A 332 9.76 -31.35 0.83
N LEU A 333 10.42 -31.71 1.95
CA LEU A 333 11.25 -32.92 2.02
C LEU A 333 10.39 -34.18 1.82
N GLY A 334 9.23 -34.26 2.49
CA GLY A 334 8.27 -35.34 2.30
C GLY A 334 7.78 -35.43 0.84
N LEU A 335 7.47 -34.28 0.24
CA LEU A 335 7.05 -34.18 -1.15
C LEU A 335 8.12 -34.69 -2.11
N ILE A 336 9.38 -34.28 -1.94
CA ILE A 336 10.48 -34.72 -2.81
C ILE A 336 10.62 -36.24 -2.78
N TYR A 337 10.56 -36.88 -1.60
CA TYR A 337 10.64 -38.33 -1.53
C TYR A 337 9.45 -39.01 -2.24
N CYS A 338 8.24 -38.45 -2.13
CA CYS A 338 7.07 -38.92 -2.89
C CYS A 338 7.23 -38.72 -4.41
N LEU A 339 7.87 -37.64 -4.86
CA LEU A 339 8.18 -37.39 -6.27
C LEU A 339 9.24 -38.36 -6.78
N GLN A 340 10.30 -38.62 -6.01
CA GLN A 340 11.29 -39.66 -6.34
C GLN A 340 10.65 -41.05 -6.43
N ALA A 341 9.69 -41.37 -5.55
CA ALA A 341 8.90 -42.60 -5.65
C ALA A 341 8.10 -42.66 -6.95
N GLN A 342 7.51 -41.53 -7.37
CA GLN A 342 6.75 -41.44 -8.62
C GLN A 342 7.66 -41.65 -9.83
N ASP A 343 8.76 -40.92 -9.92
CA ASP A 343 9.73 -40.99 -11.01
C ASP A 343 10.37 -42.39 -11.13
N PHE A 344 10.53 -43.08 -9.99
CA PHE A 344 10.96 -44.48 -9.96
C PHE A 344 9.84 -45.43 -10.40
N SER A 345 8.60 -45.21 -9.94
CA SER A 345 7.44 -46.03 -10.31
C SER A 345 7.16 -46.03 -11.81
N GLU A 346 7.47 -44.94 -12.52
CA GLU A 346 7.34 -44.87 -13.98
C GLU A 346 8.30 -45.82 -14.72
N LYS A 347 9.36 -46.27 -14.05
CA LYS A 347 10.41 -47.15 -14.61
C LYS A 347 10.35 -48.57 -14.04
N ALA A 348 9.67 -48.75 -12.91
CA ALA A 348 9.51 -50.01 -12.21
C ALA A 348 8.62 -51.00 -12.99
N THR A 349 8.89 -52.29 -12.85
CA THR A 349 8.03 -53.33 -13.44
C THR A 349 6.73 -53.50 -12.65
N THR A 350 5.63 -53.70 -13.37
CA THR A 350 4.31 -54.01 -12.77
C THR A 350 3.95 -55.49 -12.89
N ASP A 351 4.74 -56.29 -13.61
CA ASP A 351 4.53 -57.73 -13.73
C ASP A 351 5.04 -58.43 -12.47
N ILE A 352 4.13 -59.03 -11.71
CA ILE A 352 4.45 -59.77 -10.48
C ILE A 352 5.40 -60.95 -10.70
N ASN A 353 5.54 -61.43 -11.94
CA ASN A 353 6.44 -62.52 -12.31
C ASN A 353 7.83 -62.03 -12.75
N ASP A 354 8.02 -60.71 -12.93
CA ASP A 354 9.33 -60.14 -13.22
C ASP A 354 10.26 -60.31 -12.01
N PRO A 355 11.48 -60.85 -12.18
CA PRO A 355 12.45 -60.98 -11.09
C PRO A 355 12.71 -59.67 -10.32
N LYS A 356 12.57 -58.51 -10.98
CA LYS A 356 12.76 -57.19 -10.37
C LYS A 356 11.57 -56.69 -9.56
N TYR A 357 10.38 -57.28 -9.71
CA TYR A 357 9.15 -56.76 -9.07
C TYR A 357 9.33 -56.56 -7.56
N LYS A 358 9.90 -57.54 -6.86
CA LYS A 358 10.12 -57.46 -5.41
C LYS A 358 11.15 -56.38 -5.03
N GLU A 359 12.18 -56.21 -5.85
CA GLU A 359 13.23 -55.20 -5.64
C GLU A 359 12.69 -53.79 -5.88
N ASP A 360 11.91 -53.61 -6.94
CA ASP A 360 11.26 -52.34 -7.27
C ASP A 360 10.25 -51.93 -6.20
N GLN A 361 9.43 -52.85 -5.70
CA GLN A 361 8.50 -52.58 -4.60
C GLN A 361 9.23 -52.22 -3.29
N ALA A 362 10.35 -52.88 -2.98
CA ALA A 362 11.17 -52.53 -1.82
C ALA A 362 11.79 -51.12 -1.95
N THR A 363 12.23 -50.76 -3.17
CA THR A 363 12.78 -49.43 -3.46
C THR A 363 11.70 -48.35 -3.35
N LEU A 364 10.51 -48.58 -3.90
CA LEU A 364 9.35 -47.69 -3.76
C LEU A 364 8.99 -47.47 -2.28
N LYS A 365 8.93 -48.55 -1.50
CA LYS A 365 8.65 -48.47 -0.06
C LYS A 365 9.67 -47.59 0.68
N THR A 366 10.95 -47.70 0.33
CA THR A 366 12.04 -46.91 0.97
C THR A 366 11.82 -45.40 0.80
N PHE A 367 11.30 -44.93 -0.34
CA PHE A 367 10.99 -43.52 -0.53
C PHE A 367 9.87 -43.05 0.40
N TYR A 368 8.78 -43.83 0.53
CA TYR A 368 7.68 -43.48 1.42
C TYR A 368 8.09 -43.57 2.91
N GLU A 369 8.96 -44.52 3.28
CA GLU A 369 9.56 -44.59 4.62
C GLU A 369 10.38 -43.34 4.95
N LYS A 370 11.11 -42.80 3.97
CA LYS A 370 11.84 -41.52 4.12
C LYS A 370 10.89 -40.33 4.20
N ALA A 371 9.81 -40.31 3.41
CA ALA A 371 8.85 -39.20 3.40
C ALA A 371 8.08 -39.07 4.72
N LYS A 372 7.71 -40.20 5.32
CA LYS A 372 6.86 -40.29 6.51
C LYS A 372 7.25 -39.37 7.67
N PRO A 373 8.48 -39.44 8.23
CA PRO A 373 8.83 -38.63 9.40
C PRO A 373 8.76 -37.13 9.12
N TYR A 374 8.98 -36.68 7.87
CA TYR A 374 8.89 -35.26 7.55
C TYR A 374 7.44 -34.77 7.53
N TYR A 375 6.52 -35.52 6.91
CA TYR A 375 5.11 -35.13 6.95
C TYR A 375 4.48 -35.24 8.35
N GLU A 376 4.84 -36.26 9.13
CA GLU A 376 4.43 -36.38 10.54
C GLU A 376 4.92 -35.15 11.34
N LYS A 377 6.17 -34.71 11.12
CA LYS A 377 6.71 -33.52 11.76
C LYS A 377 6.03 -32.23 11.30
N ALA A 378 5.72 -32.09 10.02
CA ALA A 378 4.97 -30.95 9.50
C ALA A 378 3.57 -30.84 10.15
N ARG A 379 2.87 -31.98 10.31
CA ARG A 379 1.60 -32.08 11.04
C ARG A 379 1.75 -31.69 12.52
N GLU A 380 2.80 -32.16 13.19
CA GLU A 380 3.09 -31.82 14.59
C GLU A 380 3.28 -30.30 14.76
N LEU A 381 4.03 -29.67 13.87
CA LEU A 381 4.35 -28.24 13.93
C LEU A 381 3.15 -27.34 13.56
N LYS A 382 2.33 -27.77 12.59
CA LYS A 382 1.21 -26.98 12.04
C LYS A 382 -0.02 -27.87 11.81
N PRO A 383 -0.70 -28.34 12.87
CA PRO A 383 -1.84 -29.26 12.73
C PRO A 383 -3.03 -28.63 11.99
N ASP A 384 -3.19 -27.30 12.05
CA ASP A 384 -4.30 -26.61 11.37
C ASP A 384 -4.02 -26.35 9.88
N GLN A 385 -2.75 -26.37 9.45
CA GLN A 385 -2.35 -26.17 8.05
C GLN A 385 -2.30 -27.52 7.32
N LYS A 386 -3.48 -28.10 7.11
CA LYS A 386 -3.65 -29.42 6.50
C LYS A 386 -2.99 -29.54 5.12
N ASP A 387 -2.89 -28.45 4.37
CA ASP A 387 -2.23 -28.39 3.06
C ASP A 387 -0.75 -28.85 3.11
N LEU A 388 -0.07 -28.65 4.24
CA LEU A 388 1.33 -29.06 4.40
C LEU A 388 1.53 -30.57 4.55
N TRP A 389 0.51 -31.32 4.97
CA TRP A 389 0.73 -32.71 5.39
C TRP A 389 -0.38 -33.70 5.01
N LEU A 390 -1.62 -33.27 4.80
CA LEU A 390 -2.75 -34.18 4.65
C LEU A 390 -2.62 -35.09 3.43
N ASN A 391 -2.46 -34.51 2.24
CA ASN A 391 -2.29 -35.27 1.00
C ASN A 391 -0.99 -36.11 1.02
N GLY A 392 0.06 -35.58 1.65
CA GLY A 392 1.33 -36.26 1.82
C GLY A 392 1.20 -37.52 2.68
N LEU A 393 0.62 -37.39 3.87
CA LEU A 393 0.35 -38.51 4.79
C LEU A 393 -0.64 -39.51 4.19
N TYR A 394 -1.66 -39.06 3.46
CA TYR A 394 -2.59 -39.96 2.77
C TYR A 394 -1.82 -40.89 1.84
N ARG A 395 -0.97 -40.31 0.96
CA ARG A 395 -0.16 -41.07 0.01
C ARG A 395 0.85 -41.99 0.73
N VAL A 396 1.51 -41.49 1.77
CA VAL A 396 2.51 -42.25 2.52
C VAL A 396 1.88 -43.43 3.25
N TYR A 397 0.82 -43.22 4.04
CA TYR A 397 0.18 -44.27 4.81
C TYR A 397 -0.47 -45.33 3.93
N TYR A 398 -1.05 -44.94 2.80
CA TYR A 398 -1.57 -45.88 1.80
C TYR A 398 -0.46 -46.80 1.27
N ASN A 399 0.65 -46.24 0.80
CA ASN A 399 1.73 -47.01 0.20
C ASN A 399 2.54 -47.83 1.23
N LEU A 400 2.52 -47.42 2.50
CA LEU A 400 3.13 -48.17 3.62
C LEU A 400 2.18 -49.17 4.29
N GLN A 401 0.92 -49.26 3.82
CA GLN A 401 -0.11 -50.15 4.39
C GLN A 401 -0.38 -49.89 5.89
N MET A 402 -0.33 -48.63 6.32
CA MET A 402 -0.59 -48.20 7.69
C MET A 402 -2.09 -48.03 7.93
N GLY A 403 -2.81 -49.14 8.09
CA GLY A 403 -4.28 -49.17 8.12
C GLY A 403 -4.94 -48.16 9.07
N PRO A 404 -4.66 -48.20 10.39
CA PRO A 404 -5.27 -47.28 11.34
C PRO A 404 -4.99 -45.80 11.04
N GLU A 405 -3.75 -45.46 10.69
CA GLU A 405 -3.33 -44.10 10.38
C GLU A 405 -3.90 -43.62 9.04
N PHE A 406 -3.99 -44.51 8.04
CA PHE A 406 -4.61 -44.22 6.75
C PHE A 406 -6.11 -43.92 6.92
N GLU A 407 -6.85 -44.76 7.66
CA GLU A 407 -8.27 -44.53 7.96
C GLU A 407 -8.51 -43.22 8.72
N GLU A 408 -7.57 -42.80 9.57
CA GLU A 408 -7.62 -41.50 10.23
C GLU A 408 -7.50 -40.36 9.21
N ILE A 409 -6.47 -40.41 8.35
CA ILE A 409 -6.21 -39.37 7.35
C ILE A 409 -7.33 -39.29 6.31
N GLU A 410 -7.88 -40.42 5.87
CA GLU A 410 -8.98 -40.47 4.90
C GLU A 410 -10.24 -39.75 5.42
N LYS A 411 -10.52 -39.81 6.73
CA LYS A 411 -11.64 -39.07 7.34
C LYS A 411 -11.42 -37.55 7.40
N LEU A 412 -10.18 -37.10 7.21
CA LEU A 412 -9.80 -35.68 7.29
C LEU A 412 -9.71 -35.01 5.92
N MET A 413 -9.70 -35.80 4.84
CA MET A 413 -9.84 -35.39 3.43
C MET A 413 -11.27 -34.92 3.17
#